data_AF-A0A4R2PB91-F1
#
_entry.id   AF-A0A4R2PB91-F1
#
_cell.length_a   1.000
_cell.length_b   1.000
_cell.length_c   1.000
_cell.angle_alpha   90.00
_cell.angle_beta   90.00
_cell.angle_gamma   90.00
#
_symmetry.space_group_name_H-M   'P 1'
#
loop_
_entity.id
_entity.type
_entity.pdbx_description
1 polymer ?
#
loop_
_entity_poly.entity_id
_entity_poly.type
_entity_poly.pdbx_seq_one_letter_code
_entity_poly.pdbx_strand_id
1 'polypeptide(L)' 'MSIIASAARTLASFDNAYAVAVQLREATGVDQFVVRTGNPIQPFRVSRRRPQAPETVLAQVA' A
#
# COMPACT_ATOMS: atom_id res chain seq x y z
N MET A 1 17.95 13.42 17.95
CA MET A 1 18.12 12.28 17.01
C MET A 1 16.82 11.49 16.96
N SER A 2 15.98 11.70 15.95
CA SER A 2 14.68 11.05 15.83
C SER A 2 14.79 9.80 14.94
N ILE A 3 15.04 8.65 15.58
CA ILE A 3 15.21 7.32 14.98
C ILE A 3 13.88 6.74 14.42
N ILE A 4 12.75 7.42 14.64
CA ILE A 4 11.42 6.91 14.27
C ILE A 4 11.12 7.14 12.78
N ALA A 5 11.69 8.19 12.16
CA ALA A 5 11.36 8.58 10.79
C ALA A 5 11.95 7.66 9.70
N SER A 6 13.10 7.02 9.95
CA SER A 6 13.76 6.14 8.97
C SER A 6 13.09 4.77 8.88
N ALA A 7 12.73 4.16 10.01
CA ALA A 7 12.03 2.87 10.03
C ALA A 7 10.64 2.95 9.38
N ALA A 8 9.88 4.01 9.66
CA ALA A 8 8.56 4.23 9.07
C ALA A 8 8.62 4.30 7.53
N ARG A 9 9.70 4.88 6.98
CA ARG A 9 9.89 4.97 5.52
C ARG A 9 10.24 3.63 4.88
N THR A 10 10.99 2.77 5.57
CA THR A 10 11.27 1.41 5.12
C THR A 10 10.02 0.54 5.17
N LEU A 11 9.21 0.65 6.22
CA LEU A 11 7.93 -0.06 6.34
C LEU A 11 6.90 0.39 5.33
N ALA A 12 6.84 1.69 5.02
CA ALA A 12 5.96 2.25 4.01
C ALA A 12 6.56 2.21 2.60
N SER A 13 7.25 1.12 2.23
CA SER A 13 7.72 0.86 0.87
C SER A 13 6.59 0.27 -0.01
N PHE A 14 6.79 0.31 -1.32
CA PHE A 14 5.86 -0.33 -2.25
C PHE A 14 5.84 -1.84 -2.05
N ASP A 15 7.00 -2.48 -1.92
CA ASP A 15 7.13 -3.93 -1.77
C ASP A 15 6.39 -4.44 -0.52
N ASN A 16 6.51 -3.72 0.60
CA ASN A 16 5.78 -4.07 1.82
C ASN A 16 4.27 -3.89 1.64
N ALA A 17 3.82 -2.81 0.98
CA ALA A 17 2.41 -2.62 0.68
C ALA A 17 1.87 -3.71 -0.27
N TYR A 18 2.67 -4.15 -1.23
CA TYR A 18 2.31 -5.25 -2.13
C TYR A 18 2.22 -6.58 -1.40
N ALA A 19 3.19 -6.91 -0.54
CA ALA A 19 3.15 -8.12 0.28
C ALA A 19 1.90 -8.16 1.18
N VAL A 20 1.52 -7.03 1.78
CA VAL A 20 0.28 -6.91 2.55
C VAL A 20 -0.95 -7.11 1.66
N ALA A 21 -0.96 -6.56 0.44
CA ALA A 21 -2.06 -6.77 -0.50
C ALA A 21 -2.24 -8.25 -0.88
N VAL A 22 -1.15 -8.99 -1.09
CA VAL A 22 -1.20 -10.44 -1.31
C VAL A 22 -1.81 -11.17 -0.11
N GLN A 23 -1.28 -10.94 1.10
CA GLN A 23 -1.79 -11.59 2.31
C GLN A 23 -3.28 -11.29 2.55
N LEU A 24 -3.72 -10.05 2.32
CA LEU A 24 -5.12 -9.68 2.45
C LEU A 24 -6.01 -10.31 1.37
N ARG A 25 -5.52 -10.44 0.13
CA ARG A 25 -6.24 -11.16 -0.93
C ARG A 25 -6.42 -12.62 -0.56
N GLU A 26 -5.35 -13.30 -0.13
CA GLU A 26 -5.40 -14.71 0.28
C GLU A 26 -6.34 -14.92 1.46
N ALA A 27 -6.31 -14.02 2.46
CA ALA A 27 -7.13 -14.15 3.66
C ALA A 27 -8.63 -13.84 3.42
N THR A 28 -8.97 -12.98 2.46
CA THR A 28 -10.34 -12.45 2.31
C THR A 28 -11.01 -12.81 0.99
N GLY A 29 -10.26 -13.22 -0.02
CA GLY A 29 -10.74 -13.39 -1.39
C GLY A 29 -11.18 -12.09 -2.07
N VAL A 30 -10.95 -10.92 -1.46
CA VAL A 30 -11.36 -9.61 -1.97
C VAL A 30 -10.18 -8.92 -2.67
N ASP A 31 -10.44 -8.25 -3.79
CA ASP A 31 -9.42 -7.54 -4.58
C ASP A 31 -8.73 -6.49 -3.71
N GLN A 32 -7.41 -6.41 -3.84
CA GLN A 32 -6.60 -5.45 -3.13
C GLN A 32 -5.90 -4.52 -4.11
N PHE A 33 -5.91 -3.22 -3.82
CA PHE A 33 -5.32 -2.17 -4.64
C PHE A 33 -4.21 -1.49 -3.85
N VAL A 34 -2.99 -1.52 -4.37
CA VAL A 34 -1.87 -0.71 -3.85
C VAL A 34 -1.94 0.65 -4.51
N VAL A 35 -2.03 1.71 -3.70
CA VAL A 35 -2.21 3.08 -4.19
C VAL A 35 -1.10 3.99 -3.72
N ARG A 36 -0.71 4.94 -4.58
CA ARG A 36 0.13 6.09 -4.21
C ARG A 36 -0.73 7.14 -3.51
N THR A 37 -0.27 7.64 -2.36
CA THR A 37 -1.06 8.56 -1.53
C THR A 37 -0.66 10.03 -1.66
N GLY A 38 0.55 10.31 -2.17
CA GLY A 38 1.15 11.66 -2.14
C GLY A 38 1.67 12.10 -0.76
N ASN A 39 1.42 11.33 0.31
CA ASN A 39 1.94 11.62 1.64
C ASN A 39 3.37 11.06 1.77
N PRO A 40 4.40 11.89 2.04
CA PRO A 40 5.78 11.42 2.15
C PRO A 40 6.04 10.47 3.32
N ILE A 41 5.18 10.48 4.35
CA ILE A 41 5.27 9.59 5.53
C ILE A 41 4.62 8.23 5.25
N GLN A 42 3.56 8.20 4.45
CA GLN A 42 2.86 6.96 4.07
C GLN A 42 2.64 6.96 2.55
N PRO A 43 3.69 6.83 1.73
CA PRO A 43 3.61 7.01 0.28
C PRO A 43 2.73 5.96 -0.41
N PHE A 44 2.56 4.78 0.21
CA PHE A 44 1.73 3.70 -0.29
C PHE A 44 0.72 3.23 0.75
N ARG A 45 -0.43 2.78 0.25
CA ARG A 45 -1.54 2.23 1.06
C ARG A 45 -2.19 1.08 0.30
N VAL A 46 -2.74 0.11 1.03
CA VAL A 46 -3.64 -0.92 0.48
C VAL A 46 -5.10 -0.52 0.67
N SER A 47 -5.91 -0.68 -0.37
CA SER A 47 -7.35 -0.42 -0.36
C SER A 47 -8.10 -1.62 -0.91
N ARG A 48 -9.20 -2.00 -0.26
CA ARG A 48 -10.15 -3.02 -0.76
C ARG A 48 -11.12 -2.46 -1.82
N ARG A 49 -11.32 -1.14 -1.81
CA ARG A 49 -12.17 -0.45 -2.78
C ARG A 49 -11.30 0.04 -3.92
N ARG A 50 -11.76 -0.18 -5.15
CA ARG A 50 -11.17 0.44 -6.33
C ARG A 50 -11.14 1.96 -6.12
N PRO A 51 -9.97 2.62 -6.17
CA PRO A 51 -9.88 4.06 -6.04
C PRO A 51 -10.62 4.78 -7.15
N GLN A 52 -11.15 5.97 -6.84
CA GLN A 52 -11.82 6.83 -7.83
C GLN A 52 -10.83 7.40 -8.87
N ALA A 53 -9.57 7.58 -8.46
CA ALA A 53 -8.47 8.05 -9.29
C ALA A 53 -7.60 6.85 -9.73
N PRO A 54 -7.90 6.19 -10.87
CA PRO A 54 -7.21 4.97 -11.29
C PRO A 54 -5.72 5.17 -11.55
N GLU A 55 -5.28 6.38 -11.90
CA GLU A 55 -3.87 6.76 -12.08
C GLU A 55 -3.04 6.63 -10.80
N THR A 56 -3.70 6.61 -9.64
CA THR A 56 -3.03 6.40 -8.34
C THR A 56 -2.80 4.93 -8.01
N VAL A 57 -3.43 4.01 -8.76
CA VAL A 57 -3.28 2.57 -8.57
C VAL A 57 -1.95 2.13 -9.19
N LEU A 58 -1.09 1.55 -8.36
CA LEU A 58 0.21 1.04 -8.79
C LEU A 58 0.17 -0.48 -9.03
N ALA A 59 -0.71 -1.19 -8.32
CA ALA A 59 -0.94 -2.62 -8.50
C ALA A 59 -2.34 -3.01 -8.07
N GLN A 60 -2.89 -4.05 -8.72
CA GLN A 60 -4.09 -4.77 -8.30
C GLN A 60 -3.70 -6.23 -8.04
N VAL A 61 -4.15 -6.77 -6.90
CA VAL A 61 -4.04 -8.19 -6.56
C VAL A 61 -5.46 -8.77 -6.56
N ALA A 62 -5.71 -9.68 -7.50
CA ALA A 62 -6.97 -10.40 -7.71
C ALA A 62 -6.69 -11.91 -7.71
#